data_AF-A0A7W6JXX3-F1
#
_entry.id   AF-A0A7W6JXX3-F1
#
_cell.length_a   1.000
_cell.length_b   1.000
_cell.length_c   1.000
_cell.angle_alpha   90.00
_cell.angle_beta   90.00
_cell.angle_gamma   90.00
#
_symmetry.space_group_name_H-M   'P 1'
#
loop_
_entity.id
_entity.type
_entity.pdbx_description
1 polymer ?
#
loop_
_entity_poly.entity_id
_entity_poly.type
_entity_poly.pdbx_seq_one_letter_code
_entity_poly.pdbx_strand_id
1 'polypeptide(L)'
;MKALSLVASCLLLTSCGDRTKPITMTDQRLITGLRTCGIDPADAVQVNERVNGQPSDYLVFSDAAPYPEAKMRCLARTLVQVDYGVHQSGERFEAAYLPAWKVEFAIHMQERAGSWLREHRPGKSPPQFMQGSRSLSDFARELEVFCGAKPNALSVERQSLLVPFQEEEPQAECLLSAALAANPEKHGFVVQTPSYE
;
A
#
# COMPACT_ATOMS: atom_id res chain seq x y z
N MET A 1 17.48 30.91 64.21
CA MET A 1 16.72 31.60 63.15
C MET A 1 16.53 30.63 62.00
N LYS A 2 15.27 30.39 61.61
CA LYS A 2 14.84 29.50 60.52
C LYS A 2 14.87 30.24 59.18
N ALA A 3 15.26 29.59 58.09
CA ALA A 3 14.80 29.85 56.72
C ALA A 3 15.25 28.66 55.85
N LEU A 4 14.36 27.69 55.61
CA LEU A 4 13.46 27.58 54.44
C LEU A 4 14.15 26.84 53.28
N SER A 5 14.02 25.51 53.35
CA SER A 5 14.27 24.58 52.26
C SER A 5 13.18 24.77 51.20
N LEU A 6 13.54 25.25 50.02
CA LEU A 6 12.66 25.31 48.86
C LEU A 6 12.84 24.03 48.04
N VAL A 7 11.87 23.13 48.22
CA VAL A 7 11.63 21.97 47.37
C VAL A 7 11.17 22.49 46.02
N ALA A 8 12.08 22.57 45.05
CA ALA A 8 11.72 22.76 43.65
C ALA A 8 11.34 21.41 43.06
N SER A 9 10.07 21.08 43.19
CA SER A 9 9.41 20.02 42.41
C SER A 9 9.38 20.43 40.94
N CYS A 10 10.42 20.11 40.19
CA CYS A 10 10.33 20.08 38.73
C CYS A 10 9.64 18.77 38.33
N LEU A 11 8.32 18.89 38.12
CA LEU A 11 7.51 17.92 37.38
C LEU A 11 8.14 17.71 36.00
N LEU A 12 8.85 16.59 35.84
CA LEU A 12 9.23 16.05 34.54
C LEU A 12 7.97 15.47 33.87
N LEU A 13 7.23 16.32 33.18
CA LEU A 13 6.27 15.90 32.15
C LEU A 13 6.77 16.40 30.80
N THR A 14 7.81 15.74 30.30
CA THR A 14 8.10 15.69 28.87
C THR A 14 7.86 14.26 28.41
N SER A 15 6.59 13.91 28.26
CA SER A 15 6.20 12.95 27.20
C SER A 15 6.26 13.76 25.91
N CYS A 16 7.36 13.64 25.19
CA CYS A 16 7.48 14.12 23.81
C CYS A 16 7.96 12.91 23.02
N GLY A 17 7.15 12.55 22.02
CA GLY A 17 7.16 11.27 21.32
C GLY A 17 8.53 10.76 20.93
N ASP A 18 8.62 9.43 20.88
CA ASP A 18 9.76 8.70 20.34
C ASP A 18 10.25 9.40 19.08
N ARG A 19 11.39 10.11 19.19
CA ARG A 19 12.11 10.61 18.02
C ARG A 19 12.61 9.37 17.31
N THR A 20 11.89 8.97 16.26
CA THR A 20 12.32 7.96 15.30
C THR A 20 13.75 8.29 14.89
N LYS A 21 14.69 7.39 15.21
CA LYS A 21 16.09 7.60 14.87
C LYS A 21 16.29 7.13 13.44
N PRO A 22 16.78 7.99 12.53
CA PRO A 22 17.35 7.57 11.26
C PRO A 22 18.30 6.40 11.49
N ILE A 23 18.07 5.26 10.84
CA ILE A 23 19.01 4.14 10.87
C ILE A 23 19.63 4.03 9.48
N THR A 24 20.94 3.77 9.44
CA THR A 24 21.59 3.31 8.22
C THR A 24 20.84 2.08 7.71
N MET A 25 20.41 2.12 6.46
CA MET A 25 19.65 1.03 5.85
C MET A 25 20.39 -0.31 5.98
N THR A 26 19.71 -1.34 6.48
CA THR A 26 20.31 -2.67 6.74
C THR A 26 19.69 -3.78 5.90
N ASP A 27 18.50 -3.59 5.33
CA ASP A 27 17.87 -4.58 4.45
C ASP A 27 18.62 -4.69 3.12
N GLN A 28 19.29 -5.82 2.88
CA GLN A 28 20.07 -6.08 1.68
C GLN A 28 19.22 -6.15 0.40
N ARG A 29 17.95 -6.56 0.50
CA ARG A 29 17.02 -6.59 -0.64
C ARG A 29 16.73 -5.17 -1.09
N LEU A 30 16.50 -4.28 -0.12
CA LEU A 30 16.26 -2.86 -0.37
C LEU A 30 17.48 -2.16 -0.94
N ILE A 31 18.67 -2.36 -0.34
CA ILE A 31 19.94 -1.82 -0.83
C ILE A 31 20.19 -2.24 -2.29
N THR A 32 19.99 -3.52 -2.58
CA THR A 32 20.20 -4.07 -3.93
C THR A 32 19.20 -3.50 -4.93
N GLY A 33 17.93 -3.38 -4.54
CA GLY A 33 16.88 -2.80 -5.36
C GLY A 33 17.14 -1.34 -5.70
N LEU A 34 17.48 -0.51 -4.70
CA LEU A 34 17.83 0.90 -4.90
C LEU A 34 19.00 1.08 -5.87
N ARG A 35 20.07 0.30 -5.69
CA ARG A 35 21.22 0.30 -6.60
C ARG A 35 20.85 -0.09 -8.03
N THR A 36 19.96 -1.07 -8.19
CA THR A 36 19.45 -1.50 -9.51
C THR A 36 18.67 -0.36 -10.20
N CYS A 37 17.98 0.46 -9.42
CA CYS A 37 17.31 1.67 -9.91
C CYS A 37 18.25 2.87 -10.13
N GLY A 38 19.56 2.71 -9.88
CA GLY A 38 20.53 3.79 -9.96
C GLY A 38 20.28 4.89 -8.92
N ILE A 39 19.76 4.52 -7.74
CA ILE A 39 19.57 5.38 -6.57
C ILE A 39 20.65 5.00 -5.57
N ASP A 40 21.38 5.97 -5.02
CA ASP A 40 22.35 5.70 -3.98
C ASP A 40 21.60 5.37 -2.67
N PRO A 41 21.85 4.21 -2.05
CA PRO A 41 21.42 3.93 -0.68
C PRO A 41 21.63 5.07 0.32
N ALA A 42 22.66 5.90 0.14
CA ALA A 42 22.94 7.04 1.01
C ALA A 42 21.95 8.20 0.86
N ASP A 43 21.19 8.26 -0.25
CA ASP A 43 20.17 9.29 -0.50
C ASP A 43 18.87 9.04 0.28
N ALA A 44 18.76 7.89 0.95
CA ALA A 44 17.59 7.47 1.71
C ALA A 44 17.95 7.02 3.14
N VAL A 45 17.06 7.32 4.06
CA VAL A 45 17.10 6.85 5.43
C VAL A 45 16.01 5.80 5.62
N GLN A 46 16.37 4.64 6.16
CA GLN A 46 15.40 3.65 6.60
C GLN A 46 14.89 4.03 7.99
N VAL A 47 13.57 4.02 8.14
CA VAL A 47 12.90 4.18 9.42
C VAL A 47 12.00 2.98 9.64
N ASN A 48 12.22 2.32 10.77
CA ASN A 48 11.40 1.19 11.22
C ASN A 48 10.69 1.66 12.48
N GLU A 49 9.40 1.93 12.38
CA GLU A 49 8.59 2.40 13.50
C GLU A 49 7.46 1.41 13.83
N ARG A 50 6.77 1.65 14.95
CA ARG A 50 5.53 0.96 15.26
C ARG A 50 4.38 1.95 15.32
N VAL A 51 3.50 1.93 14.34
CA VAL A 51 2.27 2.73 14.34
C VAL A 51 1.15 1.84 14.88
N ASN A 52 0.50 2.26 15.97
CA ASN A 52 -0.57 1.46 16.62
C ASN A 52 -0.17 0.01 16.94
N GLY A 53 1.11 -0.21 17.26
CA GLY A 53 1.66 -1.54 17.56
C GLY A 53 2.03 -2.39 16.34
N GLN A 54 1.75 -1.93 15.12
CA GLN A 54 2.12 -2.60 13.87
C GLN A 54 3.46 -2.07 13.35
N PRO A 55 4.38 -2.93 12.86
CA PRO A 55 5.60 -2.48 12.22
C PRO A 55 5.26 -1.67 10.96
N SER A 56 5.91 -0.52 10.81
CA SER A 56 5.83 0.35 9.65
C SER A 56 7.25 0.66 9.21
N ASP A 57 7.64 0.11 8.07
CA ASP A 57 8.97 0.27 7.49
C ASP A 57 8.87 1.19 6.27
N TYR A 58 9.59 2.33 6.32
CA TYR A 58 9.55 3.32 5.24
C TYR A 58 10.92 3.94 4.99
N LEU A 59 11.04 4.49 3.78
CA LEU A 59 12.17 5.31 3.39
C LEU A 59 11.81 6.80 3.46
N VAL A 60 12.75 7.58 4.00
CA VAL A 60 12.77 9.04 3.90
C VAL A 60 13.91 9.41 2.96
N PHE A 61 13.60 10.01 1.82
CA PHE A 61 14.59 10.49 0.87
C PHE A 61 15.03 11.91 1.20
N SER A 62 16.30 12.20 0.96
CA SER A 62 16.83 13.56 1.06
C SER A 62 16.27 14.46 -0.06
N ASP A 63 16.34 15.78 0.13
CA ASP A 63 15.85 16.81 -0.81
C ASP A 63 16.50 16.78 -2.21
N ALA A 64 17.50 15.93 -2.44
CA ALA A 64 18.21 15.76 -3.71
C ALA A 64 17.37 15.08 -4.82
N ALA A 65 16.14 14.65 -4.51
CA ALA A 65 15.22 14.03 -5.45
C ALA A 65 14.02 14.96 -5.73
N PRO A 66 13.65 15.14 -7.02
CA PRO A 66 13.03 14.03 -7.72
C PRO A 66 13.90 13.42 -8.83
N TYR A 67 13.86 12.10 -8.92
CA TYR A 67 14.44 11.33 -10.01
C TYR A 67 13.56 11.38 -11.28
N PRO A 68 14.13 11.09 -12.47
CA PRO A 68 13.35 10.86 -13.68
C PRO A 68 12.28 9.76 -13.49
N GLU A 69 11.18 9.84 -14.24
CA GLU A 69 10.04 8.92 -14.13
C GLU A 69 10.43 7.43 -14.14
N ALA A 70 11.36 7.04 -15.02
CA ALA A 70 11.84 5.66 -15.10
C ALA A 70 12.48 5.17 -13.77
N LYS A 71 13.21 6.05 -13.07
CA LYS A 71 13.76 5.74 -11.75
C LYS A 71 12.68 5.70 -10.68
N MET A 72 11.69 6.59 -10.74
CA MET A 72 10.53 6.54 -9.81
C MET A 72 9.73 5.25 -9.96
N ARG A 73 9.49 4.80 -11.20
CA ARG A 73 8.85 3.51 -11.50
C ARG A 73 9.67 2.33 -10.97
N CYS A 74 10.99 2.35 -11.16
CA CYS A 74 11.86 1.32 -10.62
C CYS A 74 11.82 1.31 -9.08
N LEU A 75 11.93 2.48 -8.45
CA LEU A 75 11.86 2.62 -7.00
C LEU A 75 10.53 2.07 -6.46
N ALA A 76 9.40 2.51 -7.02
CA ALA A 76 8.08 2.07 -6.62
C ALA A 76 7.94 0.53 -6.68
N ARG A 77 8.41 -0.08 -7.77
CA ARG A 77 8.42 -1.55 -7.90
C ARG A 77 9.24 -2.22 -6.80
N THR A 78 10.45 -1.72 -6.56
CA THR A 78 11.32 -2.25 -5.51
C THR A 78 10.64 -2.16 -4.15
N LEU A 79 10.10 -0.99 -3.79
CA LEU A 79 9.51 -0.76 -2.48
C LEU A 79 8.25 -1.60 -2.26
N VAL A 80 7.37 -1.69 -3.26
CA VAL A 80 6.17 -2.53 -3.18
C VAL A 80 6.53 -4.01 -3.03
N GLN A 81 7.58 -4.51 -3.70
CA GLN A 81 8.00 -5.91 -3.60
C GLN A 81 8.59 -6.29 -2.24
N VAL A 82 9.15 -5.32 -1.50
CA VAL A 82 9.74 -5.56 -0.19
C VAL A 82 8.86 -5.05 0.96
N ASP A 83 7.63 -4.61 0.67
CA ASP A 83 6.67 -4.05 1.63
C ASP A 83 7.18 -2.78 2.37
N TYR A 84 7.89 -1.88 1.67
CA TYR A 84 8.33 -0.59 2.20
C TYR A 84 7.49 0.59 1.70
N GLY A 85 7.24 1.55 2.58
CA GLY A 85 6.63 2.84 2.24
C GLY A 85 7.64 3.95 1.90
N VAL A 86 7.12 5.11 1.49
CA VAL A 86 7.86 6.38 1.45
C VAL A 86 7.16 7.36 2.38
N HIS A 87 7.92 8.08 3.20
CA HIS A 87 7.38 9.10 4.10
C HIS A 87 8.28 10.34 4.14
N GLN A 88 7.70 11.52 4.41
CA GLN A 88 8.41 12.77 4.72
C GLN A 88 9.51 13.18 3.73
N SER A 89 9.40 12.80 2.46
CA SER A 89 10.45 12.98 1.45
C SER A 89 10.34 14.32 0.69
N GLY A 90 9.49 15.23 1.20
CA GLY A 90 9.19 16.52 0.59
C GLY A 90 8.14 16.44 -0.53
N GLU A 91 7.34 17.50 -0.67
CA GLU A 91 6.19 17.56 -1.59
C GLU A 91 6.55 17.26 -3.04
N ARG A 92 7.72 17.74 -3.51
CA ARG A 92 8.17 17.54 -4.90
C ARG A 92 8.50 16.07 -5.19
N PHE A 93 9.06 15.37 -4.22
CA PHE A 93 9.33 13.93 -4.36
C PHE A 93 8.01 13.16 -4.40
N GLU A 94 7.12 13.42 -3.43
CA GLU A 94 5.84 12.74 -3.31
C GLU A 94 4.97 12.94 -4.56
N ALA A 95 4.95 14.14 -5.13
CA ALA A 95 4.23 14.42 -6.37
C ALA A 95 4.75 13.60 -7.57
N ALA A 96 6.05 13.34 -7.64
CA ALA A 96 6.66 12.52 -8.70
C ALA A 96 6.56 11.01 -8.43
N TYR A 97 6.64 10.62 -7.16
CA TYR A 97 6.63 9.22 -6.73
C TYR A 97 5.23 8.62 -6.70
N LEU A 98 4.23 9.36 -6.22
CA LEU A 98 2.87 8.85 -6.04
C LEU A 98 2.25 8.26 -7.32
N PRO A 99 2.37 8.89 -8.51
CA PRO A 99 1.89 8.29 -9.75
C PRO A 99 2.61 6.98 -10.09
N ALA A 100 3.93 6.93 -9.88
CA ALA A 100 4.74 5.73 -10.13
C ALA A 100 4.37 4.58 -9.17
N TRP A 101 4.19 4.90 -7.89
CA TRP A 101 3.74 3.97 -6.86
C TRP A 101 2.37 3.40 -7.17
N LYS A 102 1.37 4.22 -7.51
CA LYS A 102 0.02 3.75 -7.84
C LYS A 102 0.04 2.69 -8.96
N VAL A 103 0.83 2.92 -10.01
CA VAL A 103 0.89 1.95 -11.11
C VAL A 103 1.59 0.66 -10.73
N GLU A 104 2.75 0.72 -10.08
CA GLU A 104 3.48 -0.50 -9.70
C GLU A 104 2.76 -1.26 -8.58
N PHE A 105 2.07 -0.57 -7.67
CA PHE A 105 1.20 -1.17 -6.66
C PHE A 105 0.04 -1.94 -7.30
N ALA A 106 -0.67 -1.34 -8.26
CA ALA A 106 -1.74 -2.02 -8.99
C ALA A 106 -1.24 -3.29 -9.71
N ILE A 107 -0.06 -3.22 -10.35
CA ILE A 107 0.57 -4.39 -11.00
C ILE A 107 0.88 -5.47 -9.96
N HIS A 108 1.53 -5.11 -8.86
CA HIS A 108 1.89 -6.05 -7.80
C HIS A 108 0.66 -6.72 -7.17
N MET A 109 -0.39 -5.95 -6.88
CA MET A 109 -1.64 -6.48 -6.35
C MET A 109 -2.34 -7.40 -7.36
N GLN A 110 -2.32 -7.06 -8.65
CA GLN A 110 -2.82 -7.94 -9.70
C GLN A 110 -2.05 -9.28 -9.75
N GLU A 111 -0.71 -9.24 -9.67
CA GLU A 111 0.14 -10.44 -9.66
C GLU A 111 -0.08 -11.32 -8.43
N ARG A 112 -0.18 -10.72 -7.24
CA ARG A 112 -0.49 -11.41 -5.98
C ARG A 112 -1.87 -12.05 -6.03
N ALA A 113 -2.88 -11.29 -6.46
CA ALA A 113 -4.23 -11.77 -6.60
C ALA A 113 -4.35 -12.92 -7.62
N GLY A 114 -3.67 -12.80 -8.76
CA GLY A 114 -3.59 -13.86 -9.76
C GLY A 114 -2.90 -15.12 -9.23
N SER A 115 -1.88 -14.97 -8.39
CA SER A 115 -1.20 -16.11 -7.72
C SER A 115 -2.11 -16.80 -6.71
N TRP A 116 -2.78 -16.01 -5.86
CA TRP A 116 -3.75 -16.52 -4.90
C TRP A 116 -4.87 -17.31 -5.59
N LEU A 117 -5.41 -16.79 -6.70
CA LEU A 117 -6.47 -17.47 -7.47
C LEU A 117 -6.00 -18.79 -8.08
N ARG A 118 -4.77 -18.88 -8.57
CA ARG A 118 -4.22 -20.15 -9.09
C ARG A 118 -4.13 -21.22 -8.01
N GLU A 119 -3.78 -20.82 -6.79
CA GLU A 119 -3.66 -21.70 -5.64
C GLU A 119 -5.04 -22.13 -5.10
N HIS A 120 -5.97 -21.19 -4.93
CA HIS A 120 -7.24 -21.41 -4.23
C HIS A 120 -8.41 -21.74 -5.16
N ARG A 121 -8.29 -21.44 -6.46
CA ARG A 121 -9.31 -21.71 -7.50
C ARG A 121 -8.65 -22.35 -8.75
N PRO A 122 -7.94 -23.48 -8.61
CA PRO A 122 -7.20 -24.07 -9.72
C PRO A 122 -8.12 -24.42 -10.90
N GLY A 123 -7.65 -24.12 -12.11
CA GLY A 123 -8.39 -24.38 -13.35
C GLY A 123 -9.55 -23.42 -13.65
N LYS A 124 -9.83 -22.44 -12.79
CA LYS A 124 -10.82 -21.40 -13.05
C LYS A 124 -10.12 -20.09 -13.45
N SER A 125 -10.65 -19.43 -14.48
CA SER A 125 -10.20 -18.09 -14.88
C SER A 125 -11.14 -17.03 -14.30
N PRO A 126 -10.64 -16.01 -13.60
CA PRO A 126 -11.49 -14.94 -13.08
C PRO A 126 -12.10 -14.13 -14.24
N PRO A 127 -13.33 -13.61 -14.06
CA PRO A 127 -13.92 -12.65 -14.98
C PRO A 127 -12.95 -11.51 -15.28
N GLN A 128 -12.87 -11.10 -16.55
CA GLN A 128 -12.07 -9.96 -16.96
C GLN A 128 -12.97 -8.73 -17.10
N PHE A 129 -12.44 -7.56 -16.74
CA PHE A 129 -13.13 -6.29 -16.97
C PHE A 129 -12.56 -5.60 -18.19
N MET A 130 -13.42 -5.25 -19.15
CA MET A 130 -13.06 -4.40 -20.28
C MET A 130 -14.09 -3.30 -20.42
N GLN A 131 -13.64 -2.05 -20.26
CA GLN A 131 -14.50 -0.88 -20.40
C GLN A 131 -15.18 -0.85 -21.78
N GLY A 132 -16.46 -0.51 -21.80
CA GLY A 132 -17.28 -0.47 -23.02
C GLY A 132 -17.84 -1.82 -23.46
N SER A 133 -17.29 -2.95 -22.99
CA SER A 133 -17.86 -4.27 -23.29
C SER A 133 -18.99 -4.68 -22.34
N ARG A 134 -18.95 -4.18 -21.10
CA ARG A 134 -19.89 -4.50 -20.02
C ARG A 134 -19.93 -3.39 -18.98
N SER A 135 -21.02 -3.30 -18.23
CA SER A 135 -21.13 -2.39 -17.09
C SER A 135 -20.32 -2.92 -15.90
N LEU A 136 -19.95 -2.01 -14.98
CA LEU A 136 -19.28 -2.41 -13.73
C LEU A 136 -20.19 -3.29 -12.86
N SER A 137 -21.50 -3.03 -12.89
CA SER A 137 -22.51 -3.85 -12.18
C SER A 137 -22.59 -5.28 -12.73
N ASP A 138 -22.55 -5.46 -14.04
CA ASP A 138 -22.53 -6.81 -14.64
C ASP A 138 -21.25 -7.56 -14.28
N PHE A 139 -20.12 -6.85 -14.31
CA PHE A 139 -18.83 -7.40 -13.88
C PHE A 139 -18.84 -7.82 -12.41
N ALA A 140 -19.38 -6.99 -11.51
CA ALA A 140 -19.53 -7.32 -10.09
C ALA A 140 -20.33 -8.61 -9.89
N ARG A 141 -21.47 -8.76 -10.59
CA ARG A 141 -22.28 -9.97 -10.52
C ARG A 141 -21.54 -11.21 -11.04
N GLU A 142 -20.72 -11.09 -12.08
CA GLU A 142 -19.89 -12.21 -12.54
C GLU A 142 -18.84 -12.61 -11.51
N LEU A 143 -18.24 -11.65 -10.78
CA LEU A 143 -17.32 -11.94 -9.68
C LEU A 143 -18.03 -12.68 -8.53
N GLU A 144 -19.23 -12.25 -8.17
CA GLU A 144 -20.06 -12.91 -7.15
C GLU A 144 -20.31 -14.37 -7.52
N VAL A 145 -20.76 -14.62 -8.76
CA VAL A 145 -21.00 -15.98 -9.28
C VAL A 145 -19.71 -16.79 -9.30
N PHE A 146 -18.60 -16.20 -9.76
CA PHE A 146 -17.29 -16.86 -9.80
C PHE A 146 -16.82 -17.31 -8.41
N CYS A 147 -16.99 -16.44 -7.41
CA CYS A 147 -16.60 -16.72 -6.04
C CYS A 147 -17.61 -17.56 -5.27
N GLY A 148 -18.86 -17.67 -5.74
CA GLY A 148 -19.96 -18.32 -5.03
C GLY A 148 -20.49 -17.47 -3.88
N ALA A 149 -20.34 -16.14 -3.97
CA ALA A 149 -20.86 -15.20 -2.99
C ALA A 149 -22.37 -15.02 -3.15
N LYS A 150 -23.04 -14.48 -2.11
CA LYS A 150 -24.44 -14.10 -2.21
C LYS A 150 -24.62 -12.99 -3.27
N PRO A 151 -25.78 -12.91 -3.96
CA PRO A 151 -26.07 -11.80 -4.86
C PRO A 151 -26.01 -10.45 -4.14
N ASN A 152 -25.41 -9.44 -4.78
CA ASN A 152 -25.19 -8.09 -4.24
C ASN A 152 -24.27 -8.07 -3.00
N ALA A 153 -23.34 -9.03 -2.90
CA ALA A 153 -22.24 -8.95 -1.94
C ALA A 153 -21.31 -7.78 -2.27
N LEU A 154 -21.11 -7.49 -3.56
CA LEU A 154 -20.32 -6.35 -4.03
C LEU A 154 -21.21 -5.13 -4.21
N SER A 155 -20.75 -3.98 -3.73
CA SER A 155 -21.40 -2.70 -3.99
C SER A 155 -20.67 -1.95 -5.10
N VAL A 156 -21.43 -1.38 -6.04
CA VAL A 156 -20.88 -0.60 -7.16
C VAL A 156 -21.30 0.85 -6.99
N GLU A 157 -20.32 1.74 -6.86
CA GLU A 157 -20.54 3.17 -6.67
C GLU A 157 -19.83 3.98 -7.75
N ARG A 158 -20.56 4.59 -8.70
CA ARG A 158 -20.02 5.40 -9.83
C ARG A 158 -18.84 4.78 -10.59
N GLN A 159 -17.64 4.82 -10.01
CA GLN A 159 -16.39 4.30 -10.55
C GLN A 159 -15.65 3.35 -9.57
N SER A 160 -16.32 2.84 -8.55
CA SER A 160 -15.72 2.01 -7.51
C SER A 160 -16.48 0.68 -7.37
N LEU A 161 -15.72 -0.38 -7.13
CA LEU A 161 -16.20 -1.69 -6.72
C LEU A 161 -15.79 -1.90 -5.25
N LEU A 162 -16.76 -1.88 -4.37
CA LEU A 162 -16.59 -2.10 -2.93
C LEU A 162 -16.67 -3.60 -2.63
N VAL A 163 -15.59 -4.13 -2.07
CA VAL A 163 -15.52 -5.50 -1.56
C VAL A 163 -15.82 -5.48 -0.06
N PRO A 164 -16.78 -6.28 0.43
CA PRO A 164 -17.17 -6.29 1.85
C PRO A 164 -16.07 -6.87 2.74
N PHE A 165 -16.23 -6.70 4.06
CA PHE A 165 -15.35 -7.35 5.03
C PHE A 165 -15.50 -8.87 5.03
N GLN A 166 -14.45 -9.60 5.45
CA GLN A 166 -14.48 -11.06 5.49
C GLN A 166 -15.51 -11.60 6.49
N GLU A 167 -15.80 -10.86 7.56
CA GLU A 167 -16.84 -11.17 8.53
C GLU A 167 -18.26 -11.06 7.94
N GLU A 168 -18.46 -10.16 6.96
CA GLU A 168 -19.76 -9.93 6.31
C GLU A 168 -20.02 -10.92 5.16
N GLU A 169 -18.93 -11.39 4.54
CA GLU A 169 -18.95 -12.27 3.39
C GLU A 169 -17.74 -13.23 3.44
N PRO A 170 -17.94 -14.52 3.75
CA PRO A 170 -16.83 -15.49 3.81
C PRO A 170 -16.08 -15.65 2.47
N GLN A 171 -16.69 -15.22 1.35
CA GLN A 171 -16.06 -15.18 0.03
C GLN A 171 -15.28 -13.88 -0.25
N ALA A 172 -15.17 -12.93 0.69
CA ALA A 172 -14.56 -11.61 0.48
C ALA A 172 -13.13 -11.67 -0.08
N GLU A 173 -12.29 -12.60 0.41
CA GLU A 173 -10.92 -12.75 -0.09
C GLU A 173 -10.88 -13.19 -1.56
N CYS A 174 -11.80 -14.07 -1.97
CA CYS A 174 -11.97 -14.44 -3.37
C CYS A 174 -12.46 -13.24 -4.19
N LEU A 175 -13.44 -12.50 -3.69
CA LEU A 175 -13.99 -11.33 -4.39
C LEU A 175 -12.92 -10.26 -4.61
N LEU A 176 -12.13 -9.96 -3.57
CA LEU A 176 -11.01 -9.02 -3.64
C LEU A 176 -9.97 -9.49 -4.66
N SER A 177 -9.53 -10.75 -4.55
CA SER A 177 -8.53 -11.30 -5.45
C SER A 177 -9.02 -11.33 -6.90
N ALA A 178 -10.26 -11.73 -7.15
CA ALA A 178 -10.83 -11.74 -8.50
C ALA A 178 -10.98 -10.33 -9.09
N ALA A 179 -11.39 -9.35 -8.27
CA ALA A 179 -11.46 -7.95 -8.68
C ALA A 179 -10.08 -7.36 -9.01
N LEU A 180 -9.09 -7.56 -8.14
CA LEU A 180 -7.71 -7.07 -8.34
C LEU A 180 -7.04 -7.74 -9.53
N ALA A 181 -7.24 -9.06 -9.72
CA ALA A 181 -6.69 -9.79 -10.86
C ALA A 181 -7.21 -9.28 -12.22
N ALA A 182 -8.46 -8.79 -12.25
CA ALA A 182 -9.06 -8.18 -13.44
C ALA A 182 -8.57 -6.75 -13.72
N ASN A 183 -7.90 -6.11 -12.74
CA ASN A 183 -7.31 -4.77 -12.82
C ASN A 183 -8.21 -3.72 -13.50
N PRO A 184 -9.41 -3.45 -12.94
CA PRO A 184 -10.32 -2.45 -13.48
C PRO A 184 -9.77 -1.01 -13.32
N GLU A 185 -8.73 -0.80 -12.50
CA GLU A 185 -8.00 0.47 -12.36
C GLU A 185 -7.36 0.94 -13.65
N LYS A 186 -6.90 0.01 -14.49
CA LYS A 186 -6.44 0.32 -15.85
C LYS A 186 -7.51 1.06 -16.69
N HIS A 187 -8.77 0.91 -16.32
CA HIS A 187 -9.92 1.50 -16.99
C HIS A 187 -10.56 2.67 -16.21
N GLY A 188 -9.88 3.16 -15.16
CA GLY A 188 -10.34 4.29 -14.35
C GLY A 188 -11.36 3.92 -13.27
N PHE A 189 -11.39 2.65 -12.85
CA PHE A 189 -12.27 2.17 -11.77
C PHE A 189 -11.46 1.69 -10.57
N VAL A 190 -11.92 1.95 -9.34
CA VAL A 190 -11.18 1.60 -8.12
C VAL A 190 -11.76 0.33 -7.48
N VAL A 191 -10.90 -0.56 -6.99
CA VAL A 191 -11.32 -1.66 -6.09
C VAL A 191 -11.04 -1.22 -4.66
N GLN A 192 -12.06 -1.18 -3.81
CA GLN A 192 -11.92 -0.71 -2.43
C GLN A 192 -12.31 -1.81 -1.46
N THR A 193 -11.58 -1.89 -0.35
CA THR A 193 -12.05 -2.57 0.86
C THR A 193 -12.36 -1.50 1.91
N PRO A 194 -13.35 -1.71 2.78
CA PRO A 194 -13.69 -0.75 3.83
C PRO A 194 -12.59 -0.53 4.90
N SER A 195 -11.46 -1.22 4.78
CA SER A 195 -10.23 -1.04 5.59
C SER A 195 -9.11 -0.25 4.89
N TYR A 196 -9.22 0.04 3.59
CA TYR A 196 -8.24 0.81 2.83
C TYR A 196 -8.83 2.19 2.52
N GLU A 197 -8.55 3.17 3.38
CA GLU A 197 -8.64 4.60 3.05
C GLU A 197 -7.28 5.15 2.61
#